data_AF-A0A8G1EFE0-F1
#
_entry.id   AF-A0A8G1EFE0-F1
#
_cell.length_a   1.000
_cell.length_b   1.000
_cell.length_c   1.000
_cell.angle_alpha   90.00
_cell.angle_beta   90.00
_cell.angle_gamma   90.00
#
_symmetry.space_group_name_H-M   'P 1'
#
loop_
_entity.id
_entity.type
_entity.pdbx_description
1 polymer ?
#
loop_
_entity_poly.entity_id
_entity_poly.type
_entity_poly.pdbx_seq_one_letter_code
_entity_poly.pdbx_strand_id
1 'polypeptide(L)'
;MAQSIPKHLLEKFARLYYVKKGGNFTHTDAQEILNISRSYAGQVLPILVKSGWIFSRRLEDDRRMKVYGFKEPNCIIEEIGRELNPK
;
A
#
# COMPACT_ATOMS: atom_id res chain seq x y z
N MET A 1 -1.52 6.59 -11.49
CA MET A 1 -2.53 5.53 -11.73
C MET A 1 -1.99 4.24 -11.13
N ALA A 2 -2.86 3.33 -10.76
CA ALA A 2 -2.48 2.04 -10.20
C ALA A 2 -1.90 1.14 -11.29
N GLN A 3 -0.77 0.50 -11.00
CA GLN A 3 -0.07 -0.38 -11.91
C GLN A 3 -0.17 -1.82 -11.44
N SER A 4 -0.04 -2.78 -12.37
CA SER A 4 0.10 -4.18 -12.01
C SER A 4 1.34 -4.40 -11.13
N ILE A 5 1.21 -5.26 -10.12
CA ILE A 5 2.28 -5.59 -9.17
C ILE A 5 2.50 -7.10 -9.12
N PRO A 6 3.71 -7.55 -8.75
CA PRO A 6 3.97 -8.96 -8.51
C PRO A 6 3.08 -9.57 -7.40
N LYS A 7 2.75 -10.86 -7.53
CA LYS A 7 1.92 -11.63 -6.57
C LYS A 7 2.34 -11.42 -5.11
N HIS A 8 3.64 -11.49 -4.81
CA HIS A 8 4.14 -11.36 -3.44
C HIS A 8 3.92 -9.97 -2.82
N LEU A 9 3.73 -8.93 -3.63
CA LEU A 9 3.37 -7.57 -3.18
C LEU A 9 1.85 -7.48 -2.97
N LEU A 10 1.06 -8.09 -3.87
CA LEU A 10 -0.39 -8.18 -3.74
C LEU A 10 -0.80 -8.91 -2.46
N GLU A 11 -0.15 -10.03 -2.13
CA GLU A 11 -0.41 -10.78 -0.89
C GLU A 11 -0.15 -9.93 0.37
N LYS A 12 0.93 -9.14 0.35
CA LYS A 12 1.25 -8.22 1.46
C LYS A 12 0.21 -7.12 1.57
N PHE A 13 -0.17 -6.50 0.45
CA PHE A 13 -1.24 -5.51 0.41
C PHE A 13 -2.55 -6.09 0.97
N ALA A 14 -2.97 -7.26 0.49
CA ALA A 14 -4.21 -7.90 0.93
C ALA A 14 -4.22 -8.18 2.44
N ARG A 15 -3.10 -8.66 2.98
CA ARG A 15 -2.94 -8.90 4.42
C ARG A 15 -3.02 -7.61 5.24
N LEU A 16 -2.36 -6.54 4.79
CA LEU A 16 -2.44 -5.22 5.44
C LEU A 16 -3.88 -4.69 5.41
N TYR A 17 -4.53 -4.72 4.24
CA TYR A 17 -5.90 -4.24 4.04
C TYR A 17 -6.90 -5.00 4.91
N TYR A 18 -6.79 -6.33 4.96
CA TYR A 18 -7.65 -7.19 5.79
C TYR A 18 -7.52 -6.87 7.28
N VAL A 19 -6.29 -6.81 7.80
CA VAL A 19 -6.07 -6.57 9.24
C VAL A 19 -6.48 -5.15 9.65
N LYS A 20 -6.20 -4.15 8.80
CA LYS A 20 -6.54 -2.76 9.06
C LYS A 20 -7.95 -2.36 8.62
N LYS A 21 -8.69 -3.27 7.98
CA LYS A 21 -10.05 -3.05 7.45
C LYS A 21 -10.16 -1.79 6.58
N GLY A 22 -9.17 -1.60 5.70
CA GLY A 22 -9.06 -0.39 4.86
C GLY A 22 -8.67 0.90 5.61
N GLY A 23 -8.45 0.86 6.92
CA GLY A 23 -8.00 1.99 7.72
C GLY A 23 -6.53 2.37 7.50
N ASN A 24 -6.08 3.42 8.16
CA ASN A 24 -4.68 3.86 8.07
C ASN A 24 -3.73 2.95 8.86
N PHE A 25 -2.46 2.96 8.47
CA PHE A 25 -1.40 2.20 9.16
C PHE A 25 -0.05 2.91 9.08
N THR A 26 0.85 2.48 9.95
CA THR A 26 2.20 3.02 10.10
C THR A 26 3.25 2.05 9.56
N HIS A 27 4.50 2.50 9.48
CA HIS A 27 5.61 1.60 9.15
C HIS A 27 5.78 0.49 10.20
N THR A 28 5.48 0.77 11.48
CA THR A 28 5.54 -0.23 12.56
C THR A 28 4.45 -1.27 12.39
N ASP A 29 3.21 -0.84 12.14
CA ASP A 29 2.11 -1.76 11.84
C ASP A 29 2.44 -2.71 10.69
N ALA A 30 3.07 -2.19 9.63
CA ALA A 30 3.42 -3.00 8.47
C ALA A 30 4.45 -4.09 8.80
N GLN A 31 5.42 -3.80 9.69
CA GLN A 31 6.39 -4.78 10.14
C GLN A 31 5.71 -5.89 10.95
N GLU A 32 4.85 -5.51 11.90
CA GLU A 32 4.16 -6.45 12.79
C GLU A 32 3.18 -7.34 12.03
N ILE A 33 2.33 -6.75 11.19
CA ILE A 33 1.28 -7.47 10.46
C ILE A 33 1.87 -8.45 9.45
N LEU A 34 2.92 -8.02 8.74
CA LEU A 34 3.57 -8.83 7.71
C LEU A 34 4.65 -9.74 8.29
N ASN A 35 5.01 -9.58 9.57
CA ASN A 35 6.12 -10.25 10.22
C ASN A 35 7.43 -10.12 9.41
N ILE A 36 7.79 -8.88 9.06
CA ILE A 36 8.97 -8.57 8.25
C ILE A 36 9.89 -7.58 8.96
N SER A 37 11.17 -7.60 8.58
CA SER A 37 12.15 -6.65 9.10
C SER A 37 11.83 -5.21 8.71
N ARG A 38 12.32 -4.26 9.51
CA ARG A 38 12.22 -2.83 9.22
C ARG A 38 12.77 -2.47 7.85
N SER A 39 13.93 -3.01 7.49
CA SER A 39 14.57 -2.76 6.20
C SER A 39 13.67 -3.23 5.05
N TYR A 40 13.09 -4.43 5.17
CA TYR A 40 12.25 -4.97 4.11
C TYR A 40 10.91 -4.24 3.99
N ALA A 41 10.29 -3.84 5.11
CA ALA A 41 9.14 -2.93 5.09
C ALA A 41 9.48 -1.60 4.37
N GLY A 42 10.69 -1.07 4.60
CA GLY A 42 11.23 0.11 3.94
C GLY A 42 11.44 -0.06 2.42
N GLN A 43 11.48 -1.28 1.91
CA GLN A 43 11.52 -1.57 0.46
C GLN A 43 10.10 -1.79 -0.11
N VAL A 44 9.26 -2.54 0.61
CA VAL A 44 7.90 -2.90 0.17
C VAL A 44 6.99 -1.67 0.07
N LEU A 45 6.95 -0.83 1.12
CA LEU A 45 5.98 0.27 1.20
C LEU A 45 6.20 1.33 0.10
N PRO A 46 7.43 1.77 -0.22
CA PRO A 46 7.63 2.67 -1.35
C PRO A 46 7.20 2.09 -2.69
N ILE A 47 7.35 0.78 -2.93
CA ILE A 47 6.90 0.15 -4.17
C ILE A 47 5.37 0.18 -4.26
N LEU A 48 4.66 -0.14 -3.17
CA LEU A 48 3.20 -0.06 -3.13
C LEU A 48 2.68 1.38 -3.28
N VAL A 49 3.40 2.38 -2.77
CA VAL A 49 3.08 3.80 -2.99
C VAL A 49 3.27 4.18 -4.46
N LYS A 50 4.44 3.85 -5.03
CA LYS A 50 4.78 4.19 -6.41
C LYS A 50 3.84 3.54 -7.42
N SER A 51 3.43 2.30 -7.14
CA SER A 51 2.46 1.56 -7.96
C SER A 51 1.00 1.98 -7.74
N GLY A 52 0.72 2.93 -6.84
CA GLY A 52 -0.62 3.49 -6.65
C GLY A 52 -1.60 2.63 -5.85
N TRP A 53 -1.11 1.59 -5.16
CA TRP A 53 -1.94 0.70 -4.34
C TRP A 53 -2.22 1.28 -2.95
N ILE A 54 -1.26 2.02 -2.40
CA ILE A 54 -1.40 2.76 -1.15
C ILE A 54 -0.96 4.21 -1.38
N PHE A 55 -1.43 5.12 -0.53
CA PHE A 55 -0.92 6.48 -0.45
C PHE A 55 -0.18 6.69 0.86
N SER A 56 0.62 7.74 0.93
CA SER A 56 1.28 8.12 2.17
C SER A 56 1.15 9.60 2.44
N ARG A 57 0.92 9.95 3.71
CA ARG A 57 0.86 11.31 4.23
C ARG A 57 1.67 11.42 5.51
N ARG A 58 2.06 12.64 5.87
CA ARG A 58 2.61 12.93 7.20
C ARG A 58 1.47 13.39 8.09
N LEU A 59 1.49 13.02 9.37
CA LEU A 59 0.54 13.58 10.33
C LEU A 59 0.85 15.07 10.54
N GLU A 60 -0.20 15.86 10.73
CA GLU A 60 -0.06 17.30 10.96
C GLU A 60 0.58 17.59 12.33
N ASP A 61 0.18 16.81 13.34
CA ASP A 61 0.65 16.94 14.73
C ASP A 61 2.08 16.41 14.93
N ASP A 62 2.48 15.40 14.14
CA ASP A 62 3.86 14.90 14.12
C ASP A 62 4.32 14.67 12.68
N ARG A 63 4.97 15.69 12.12
CA ARG A 63 5.51 15.67 10.76
C ARG A 63 6.61 14.63 10.54
N ARG A 64 7.14 14.01 11.60
CA ARG A 64 8.12 12.91 11.50
C ARG A 64 7.43 11.57 11.25
N MET A 65 6.14 11.46 11.59
CA MET A 65 5.40 10.22 11.46
C MET A 65 4.72 10.10 10.09
N LYS A 66 5.15 9.10 9.32
CA LYS A 66 4.54 8.74 8.04
C LYS A 66 3.42 7.73 8.25
N VAL A 67 2.24 8.08 7.76
CA VAL A 67 1.04 7.24 7.78
C VAL A 67 0.69 6.86 6.35
N TYR A 68 0.27 5.62 6.18
CA TYR A 68 -0.14 5.04 4.92
C TYR A 68 -1.64 4.76 4.95
N GLY A 69 -2.28 4.90 3.80
CA GLY A 69 -3.68 4.55 3.60
C GLY A 69 -3.87 3.79 2.31
N PHE A 70 -4.99 3.09 2.18
CA PHE A 70 -5.26 2.22 1.04
C PHE A 70 -6.01 2.97 -0.04
N LYS A 71 -5.71 2.64 -1.30
CA LYS A 71 -6.65 2.91 -2.38
C LYS A 71 -7.69 1.79 -2.42
N GLU A 72 -8.93 2.14 -2.73
CA GLU A 72 -10.01 1.16 -2.84
C GLU A 72 -9.69 0.11 -3.91
N PRO A 73 -9.79 -1.21 -3.60
CA PRO A 73 -9.43 -2.28 -4.53
C PRO A 73 -10.15 -2.21 -5.87
N ASN A 74 -11.42 -1.81 -5.89
CA ASN A 74 -12.19 -1.68 -7.13
C ASN A 74 -11.57 -0.63 -8.06
N CYS A 75 -11.18 0.53 -7.51
CA CYS A 75 -10.51 1.58 -8.28
C CYS A 75 -9.15 1.12 -8.81
N ILE A 76 -8.41 0.31 -8.04
CA ILE A 76 -7.12 -0.25 -8.47
C ILE A 76 -7.33 -1.16 -9.68
N ILE A 77 -8.27 -2.10 -9.59
CA ILE A 77 -8.56 -3.07 -10.65
C ILE A 77 -9.04 -2.36 -11.92
N GLU A 78 -9.93 -1.38 -11.79
CA GLU A 78 -10.41 -0.57 -12.91
C GLU A 78 -9.26 0.18 -13.61
N GLU A 79 -8.36 0.80 -12.85
CA GLU A 79 -7.24 1.54 -13.42
C GLU A 79 -6.27 0.63 -14.16
N ILE A 80 -5.93 -0.53 -13.58
CA ILE A 80 -5.08 -1.53 -14.25
C ILE A 80 -5.77 -2.05 -15.52
N GLY A 81 -7.09 -2.29 -15.47
CA GLY A 81 -7.87 -2.74 -16.62
C GLY A 81 -7.89 -1.72 -17.78
N ARG A 82 -7.93 -0.42 -17.46
CA ARG A 82 -7.86 0.65 -18.47
C ARG A 82 -6.48 0.76 -19.12
N GLU A 83 -5.40 0.55 -18.37
CA GLU A 83 -4.04 0.51 -18.94
C GLU A 83 -3.89 -0.63 -19.96
N LEU A 84 -4.56 -1.76 -19.75
CA LEU A 84 -4.52 -2.92 -20.65
C LEU A 84 -5.42 -2.77 -21.90
N ASN A 85 -6.44 -1.92 -21.83
CA ASN A 85 -7.37 -1.64 -22.93
C ASN A 85 -7.59 -0.13 -23.06
N PRO A 86 -6.62 0.61 -23.64
CA PRO A 86 -6.79 2.03 -23.94
C PRO A 86 -7.80 2.15 -25.09
N LYS A 87 -9.08 2.30 -24.76
CA LYS A 87 -10.11 2.76 -25.70
C LYS A 87 -10.16 4.28 -25.69
#